data_AF-A0A8T3S3Y2-F1
#
_entry.id   AF-A0A8T3S3Y2-F1
#
_cell.length_a   1.000
_cell.length_b   1.000
_cell.length_c   1.000
_cell.angle_alpha   90.00
_cell.angle_beta   90.00
_cell.angle_gamma   90.00
#
_symmetry.space_group_name_H-M   'P 1'
#
loop_
_entity.id
_entity.type
_entity.pdbx_description
1 polymer ?
#
loop_
_entity_poly.entity_id
_entity_poly.type
_entity_poly.pdbx_seq_one_letter_code
_entity_poly.pdbx_strand_id
1 'polypeptide(L)'
;MSDALTELLAKRDWLMLDGATGTNLFDMGLMSGEAPELWNVDQRDRIRALHRGFIEAGSDLVLTNSFGGSRYRLKLHEAQGRVRELN
;
A
#
# COMPACT_ATOMS: atom_id res chain seq x y z
N MET A 1 -18.34 -19.68 -6.67
CA MET A 1 -17.97 -18.31 -7.08
C MET A 1 -16.47 -18.27 -7.21
N SER A 2 -15.96 -17.79 -8.34
CA SER A 2 -14.53 -17.52 -8.51
C SER A 2 -14.19 -16.20 -7.82
N ASP A 3 -13.03 -16.11 -7.17
CA ASP A 3 -12.50 -14.82 -6.70
C ASP A 3 -11.84 -14.04 -7.84
N ALA A 4 -11.60 -12.74 -7.63
CA ALA A 4 -11.07 -11.84 -8.66
C ALA A 4 -9.67 -12.24 -9.16
N LEU A 5 -8.80 -12.78 -8.30
CA LEU A 5 -7.46 -13.21 -8.69
C LEU A 5 -7.56 -14.44 -9.60
N THR A 6 -8.37 -15.42 -9.21
CA THR A 6 -8.64 -16.61 -10.05
C THR A 6 -9.22 -16.22 -11.41
N GLU A 7 -10.13 -15.23 -11.47
CA GLU A 7 -10.69 -14.74 -12.73
C GLU A 7 -9.65 -14.03 -13.62
N LEU A 8 -8.73 -13.28 -13.04
CA LEU A 8 -7.68 -12.58 -13.78
C LEU A 8 -6.64 -13.55 -14.34
N LEU A 9 -6.20 -14.53 -13.55
CA LEU A 9 -5.25 -15.57 -13.97
C LEU A 9 -5.84 -16.49 -15.05
N ALA A 10 -7.16 -16.66 -15.11
CA ALA A 10 -7.82 -17.40 -16.19
C ALA A 10 -7.85 -16.64 -17.53
N LYS A 11 -7.74 -15.32 -17.52
CA LYS A 11 -7.82 -14.46 -18.72
C LYS A 11 -6.45 -14.14 -19.33
N ARG A 12 -5.37 -14.24 -18.56
CA ARG A 12 -4.01 -13.85 -18.97
C ARG A 12 -3.00 -14.82 -18.37
N ASP A 13 -1.94 -15.11 -19.14
CA ASP A 13 -0.86 -16.01 -18.68
C ASP A 13 -0.04 -15.44 -17.51
N TRP A 14 -0.11 -14.12 -17.29
CA TRP A 14 0.61 -13.41 -16.25
C TRP A 14 -0.17 -12.17 -15.78
N LEU A 15 0.16 -11.72 -14.57
CA LEU A 15 -0.32 -10.47 -13.97
C LEU A 15 0.87 -9.68 -13.44
N MET A 16 0.79 -8.36 -13.53
CA MET A 16 1.82 -7.45 -13.02
C MET A 16 1.43 -6.90 -11.65
N LEU A 17 2.30 -7.09 -10.65
CA LEU A 17 2.17 -6.43 -9.35
C LEU A 17 2.70 -5.00 -9.42
N ASP A 18 2.38 -4.19 -8.42
CA ASP A 18 2.93 -2.86 -8.26
C ASP A 18 4.40 -2.83 -7.85
N GLY A 19 4.95 -1.62 -7.82
CA GLY A 19 6.34 -1.36 -7.44
C GLY A 19 6.50 -1.10 -5.94
N ALA A 20 7.72 -0.69 -5.56
CA ALA A 20 8.05 -0.41 -4.17
C ALA A 20 7.26 0.77 -3.59
N THR A 21 6.39 0.52 -2.60
CA THR A 21 5.66 1.59 -1.90
C THR A 21 6.59 2.53 -1.14
N GLY A 22 7.51 2.01 -0.32
CA GLY A 22 8.40 2.84 0.51
C GLY A 22 9.29 3.80 -0.29
N THR A 23 9.92 3.32 -1.37
CA THR A 23 10.78 4.16 -2.23
C THR A 23 10.00 5.32 -2.84
N ASN A 24 8.83 5.05 -3.41
CA ASN A 24 7.98 6.09 -4.00
C ASN A 24 7.46 7.08 -2.94
N LEU A 25 7.17 6.61 -1.72
CA LEU A 25 6.75 7.50 -0.63
C LEU A 25 7.88 8.42 -0.16
N PHE A 26 9.14 7.96 -0.14
CA PHE A 26 10.29 8.83 0.11
C PHE A 26 10.38 9.95 -0.93
N ASP A 27 10.20 9.63 -2.22
CA ASP A 27 10.18 10.64 -3.29
C ASP A 27 8.99 11.61 -3.15
N MET A 28 7.89 11.18 -2.51
CA MET A 28 6.73 12.02 -2.17
C MET A 28 6.87 12.77 -0.84
N GLY A 29 8.04 12.69 -0.18
CA GLY A 29 8.37 13.44 1.04
C GLY A 29 8.07 12.72 2.36
N LEU A 30 7.94 11.39 2.36
CA LEU A 30 7.99 10.60 3.59
C LEU A 30 9.40 10.73 4.19
N MET A 31 9.51 10.89 5.51
CA MET A 31 10.80 11.00 6.16
C MET A 31 11.29 9.67 6.72
N SER A 32 12.62 9.49 6.78
CA SER A 32 13.20 8.29 7.39
C SER A 32 12.77 8.16 8.84
N GLY A 33 12.25 6.99 9.21
CA GLY A 33 11.75 6.71 10.56
C GLY A 33 10.28 7.06 10.77
N GLU A 34 9.56 7.57 9.77
CA GLU A 34 8.09 7.67 9.81
C GLU A 34 7.44 6.31 9.47
N ALA A 35 6.22 6.09 9.96
CA ALA A 35 5.39 4.95 9.57
C ALA A 35 4.54 5.32 8.35
N PRO A 36 4.75 4.68 7.18
CA PRO A 36 3.94 4.92 5.99
C PRO A 36 2.44 4.72 6.23
N GLU A 37 2.06 3.82 7.13
CA GLU A 37 0.67 3.47 7.39
C GLU A 37 -0.15 4.65 7.93
N LEU A 38 0.49 5.61 8.63
CA LEU A 38 -0.18 6.82 9.11
C LEU A 38 -0.73 7.66 7.95
N TRP A 39 -0.08 7.63 6.79
CA TRP A 39 -0.53 8.34 5.59
C TRP A 39 -1.84 7.81 5.02
N ASN A 40 -2.26 6.59 5.39
CA ASN A 40 -3.59 6.07 5.02
C ASN A 40 -4.73 6.91 5.60
N VAL A 41 -4.46 7.68 6.65
CA VAL A 41 -5.41 8.62 7.25
C VAL A 41 -4.98 10.06 7.01
N ASP A 42 -3.72 10.37 7.29
CA ASP A 42 -3.25 11.75 7.40
C ASP A 42 -2.86 12.36 6.03
N GLN A 43 -2.59 11.52 5.02
CA GLN A 43 -2.13 11.93 3.68
C GLN A 43 -2.80 11.10 2.57
N ARG A 44 -4.12 10.84 2.70
CA ARG A 44 -4.90 9.96 1.81
C ARG A 44 -4.70 10.21 0.32
N ASP A 45 -4.63 11.48 -0.08
CA ASP A 45 -4.51 11.83 -1.49
C ASP A 45 -3.13 11.46 -2.06
N ARG A 46 -2.08 11.44 -1.24
CA ARG A 46 -0.75 10.94 -1.64
C ARG A 46 -0.78 9.42 -1.85
N ILE A 47 -1.42 8.66 -0.95
CA ILE A 47 -1.58 7.21 -1.10
C ILE A 47 -2.42 6.87 -2.34
N ARG A 48 -3.49 7.63 -2.61
CA ARG A 48 -4.26 7.48 -3.85
C ARG A 48 -3.43 7.79 -5.09
N ALA A 49 -2.62 8.85 -5.05
CA ALA A 49 -1.73 9.19 -6.16
C ALA A 49 -0.69 8.10 -6.41
N LEU A 50 -0.11 7.52 -5.35
CA LEU A 50 0.81 6.39 -5.44
C LEU A 50 0.18 5.20 -6.16
N HIS A 51 -0.96 4.70 -5.67
CA HIS A 51 -1.61 3.54 -6.30
C HIS A 51 -2.10 3.84 -7.71
N ARG A 52 -2.57 5.07 -7.97
CA ARG A 52 -2.93 5.50 -9.32
C ARG A 52 -1.73 5.46 -10.26
N GLY A 53 -0.56 5.90 -9.81
CA GLY A 53 0.67 5.81 -10.60
C GLY A 53 1.01 4.39 -11.02
N PHE A 54 0.87 3.40 -10.12
CA PHE A 54 1.08 1.99 -10.49
C PHE A 54 0.04 1.46 -11.48
N ILE A 55 -1.23 1.80 -11.28
CA ILE A 55 -2.32 1.41 -12.20
C ILE A 55 -2.10 2.01 -13.59
N GLU A 56 -1.76 3.30 -13.67
CA GLU A 56 -1.48 4.00 -14.93
C GLU A 56 -0.21 3.46 -15.61
N ALA A 57 0.75 2.93 -14.85
CA ALA A 57 1.94 2.24 -15.37
C ALA A 57 1.67 0.78 -15.81
N GLY A 58 0.47 0.25 -15.57
CA GLY A 58 0.03 -1.05 -16.06
C GLY A 58 0.02 -2.19 -15.03
N SER A 59 0.11 -1.90 -13.73
CA SER A 59 -0.08 -2.92 -12.69
C SER A 59 -1.52 -3.43 -12.68
N ASP A 60 -1.69 -4.77 -12.71
CA ASP A 60 -2.98 -5.44 -12.56
C ASP A 60 -3.35 -5.62 -11.08
N LEU A 61 -2.33 -5.69 -10.20
CA LEU A 61 -2.46 -5.92 -8.77
C LEU A 61 -1.71 -4.83 -8.00
N VAL A 62 -2.25 -4.42 -6.87
CA VAL A 62 -1.59 -3.48 -5.94
C VAL A 62 -1.50 -4.10 -4.54
N LEU A 63 -0.43 -3.80 -3.83
CA LEU A 63 -0.30 -4.09 -2.41
C LEU A 63 -0.81 -2.90 -1.60
N THR A 64 -1.54 -3.19 -0.52
CA THR A 64 -1.97 -2.15 0.42
C THR A 64 -0.76 -1.52 1.11
N ASN A 65 -0.85 -0.23 1.43
CA ASN A 65 0.15 0.45 2.26
C ASN A 65 0.01 0.02 3.74
N SER A 66 0.30 -1.25 4.03
CA SER A 66 0.10 -1.85 5.35
C SER A 66 1.18 -2.86 5.75
N PHE A 67 2.33 -2.86 5.07
CA PHE A 67 3.43 -3.79 5.34
C PHE A 67 3.89 -3.78 6.81
N GLY A 68 4.00 -2.59 7.40
CA GLY A 68 4.29 -2.36 8.82
C GLY A 68 3.06 -2.18 9.69
N GLY A 69 1.84 -2.39 9.17
CA GLY A 69 0.55 -2.14 9.82
C GLY A 69 0.20 -3.06 11.00
N SER A 70 1.20 -3.62 11.69
CA SER A 70 1.02 -4.49 12.85
C SER A 70 1.12 -3.72 14.16
N ARG A 71 0.47 -4.23 15.22
CA ARG A 71 0.51 -3.65 16.57
C ARG A 71 1.93 -3.39 17.08
N TYR A 72 2.84 -4.32 16.83
CA TYR A 72 4.21 -4.25 17.33
C TYR A 72 5.05 -3.22 16.60
N ARG A 73 4.89 -3.11 15.28
CA ARG A 73 5.63 -2.14 14.48
C ARG A 73 5.10 -0.73 14.70
N LEU A 74 3.78 -0.56 14.72
CA LEU A 74 3.14 0.74 15.01
C LEU A 74 3.41 1.24 16.44
N LYS A 75 3.80 0.37 17.38
CA LYS A 75 4.23 0.77 18.73
C LYS A 75 5.44 1.70 18.72
N LEU A 76 6.31 1.59 17.71
CA LEU A 76 7.47 2.48 17.54
C LEU A 76 7.06 3.94 17.26
N HIS A 77 5.79 4.17 16.92
CA HIS A 77 5.21 5.47 16.58
C HIS A 77 3.96 5.76 17.44
N GLU A 78 3.84 5.11 18.61
CA GLU A 78 2.71 5.25 19.54
C GLU A 78 1.31 4.93 18.96
N ALA A 79 1.25 4.29 17.80
CA ALA A 79 0.04 4.03 17.02
C ALA A 79 -0.50 2.59 17.15
N GLN A 80 0.00 1.80 18.11
CA GLN A 80 -0.40 0.40 18.31
C GLN A 80 -1.92 0.18 18.51
N GLY A 81 -2.66 1.20 18.96
CA GLY A 81 -4.11 1.16 19.13
C GLY A 81 -4.91 1.38 17.84
N ARG A 82 -4.25 1.83 16.76
CA ARG A 82 -4.86 2.24 15.49
C ARG A 82 -4.74 1.19 14.38
N VAL A 83 -4.32 -0.04 14.69
CA VAL A 83 -4.10 -1.11 13.69
C VAL A 83 -5.27 -1.26 12.72
N ARG A 84 -6.51 -1.36 13.23
CA ARG A 84 -7.69 -1.54 12.38
C ARG A 84 -8.04 -0.29 11.53
N GLU A 85 -7.65 0.90 11.98
CA GLU A 85 -7.91 2.15 11.25
C GLU A 85 -6.91 2.34 10.10
N LEU A 86 -5.67 1.88 10.30
CA LEU A 86 -4.57 2.07 9.36
C LEU A 86 -4.43 0.96 8.31
N ASN A 87 -5.21 -0.12 8.39
CA ASN A 87 -5.25 -1.23 7.43
C ASN A 87 -6.61 -1.26 6.72
#